data_AF-A0A518D5K3-F1
#
_entry.id   AF-A0A518D5K3-F1
#
_cell.length_a   1.000
_cell.length_b   1.000
_cell.length_c   1.000
_cell.angle_alpha   90.00
_cell.angle_beta   90.00
_cell.angle_gamma   90.00
#
_symmetry.space_group_name_H-M   'P 1'
#
loop_
_entity.id
_entity.type
_entity.pdbx_description
1 polymer ?
#
loop_
_entity_poly.entity_id
_entity_poly.type
_entity_poly.pdbx_seq_one_letter_code
_entity_poly.pdbx_strand_id
1 'polypeptide(L)'
;MPTHAWPDSLDIAMLAFWALVLVGAPIAGYVLMVVDYRAYLRSLRRALVVVRSYATGLPSWVREHEPPCLKALGLTLPVTREQVLAAYRQKVKTIHPDLGGSRRDFTRLQEHFEQALLLADDAT
;
A
#
# COMPACT_ATOMS: atom_id res chain seq x y z
N MET A 1 19.06 -78.19 0.77
CA MET A 1 18.16 -77.10 1.21
C MET A 1 18.20 -76.04 0.13
N PRO A 2 17.06 -75.65 -0.49
CA PRO A 2 17.06 -74.58 -1.48
C PRO A 2 17.53 -73.30 -0.81
N THR A 3 18.70 -72.82 -1.21
CA THR A 3 19.26 -71.55 -0.75
C THR A 3 18.53 -70.44 -1.48
N HIS A 4 17.57 -69.83 -0.81
CA HIS A 4 16.94 -68.60 -1.29
C HIS A 4 18.04 -67.53 -1.40
N ALA A 5 18.35 -67.13 -2.63
CA ALA A 5 19.43 -66.19 -2.92
C ALA A 5 18.90 -64.77 -2.72
N TRP A 6 19.09 -64.25 -1.51
CA TRP A 6 18.80 -62.85 -1.23
C TRP A 6 19.65 -61.92 -2.14
N PRO A 7 19.09 -60.85 -2.73
CA PRO A 7 17.71 -60.34 -2.57
C PRO A 7 16.74 -60.86 -3.63
N ASP A 8 15.51 -61.14 -3.23
CA ASP A 8 14.43 -61.50 -4.15
C ASP A 8 13.74 -60.26 -4.73
N SER A 9 13.00 -60.45 -5.83
CA SER A 9 12.24 -59.37 -6.49
C SER A 9 11.27 -58.65 -5.54
N LEU A 10 10.69 -59.37 -4.58
CA LEU A 10 9.83 -58.81 -3.54
C LEU A 10 10.60 -57.90 -2.57
N ASP A 11 11.82 -58.28 -2.19
CA ASP A 11 12.68 -57.47 -1.31
C ASP A 11 13.05 -56.15 -2.01
N ILE A 12 13.39 -56.22 -3.30
CA ILE A 12 13.72 -55.05 -4.11
C ILE A 12 12.49 -54.13 -4.26
N ALA A 13 11.31 -54.70 -4.55
CA ALA A 13 10.08 -53.93 -4.67
C ALA A 13 9.70 -53.24 -3.36
N MET A 14 9.84 -53.94 -2.23
CA MET A 14 9.55 -53.39 -0.91
C MET A 14 10.53 -52.28 -0.52
N LEU A 15 11.84 -52.46 -0.78
CA LEU A 15 12.85 -51.42 -0.58
C LEU A 15 12.59 -50.19 -1.45
N ALA A 16 12.26 -50.40 -2.72
CA ALA A 16 11.94 -49.31 -3.65
C ALA A 16 10.69 -48.54 -3.19
N PHE A 17 9.65 -49.25 -2.73
CA PHE A 17 8.45 -48.64 -2.17
C PHE A 17 8.77 -47.79 -0.93
N TRP A 18 9.52 -48.34 0.03
CA TRP A 18 9.90 -47.59 1.24
C TRP A 18 10.81 -46.40 0.92
N ALA A 19 11.73 -46.54 -0.02
CA ALA A 19 12.57 -45.43 -0.48
C ALA A 19 11.72 -44.33 -1.14
N LEU A 20 10.75 -44.70 -1.97
CA LEU A 20 9.79 -43.77 -2.58
C LEU A 20 8.96 -43.05 -1.52
N VAL A 21 8.47 -43.74 -0.50
CA VAL A 21 7.70 -43.11 0.58
C VAL A 21 8.59 -42.18 1.42
N LEU A 22 9.80 -42.63 1.78
CA LEU A 22 10.76 -41.88 2.59
C LEU A 22 11.17 -40.56 1.93
N VAL A 23 11.32 -40.55 0.60
CA VAL A 23 11.71 -39.36 -0.17
C VAL A 23 10.49 -38.58 -0.67
N GLY A 24 9.45 -39.29 -1.11
CA GLY A 24 8.24 -38.69 -1.67
C GLY A 24 7.41 -37.93 -0.64
N ALA A 25 7.27 -38.46 0.58
CA ALA A 25 6.52 -37.79 1.65
C ALA A 25 7.10 -36.41 2.03
N PRO A 26 8.41 -36.24 2.31
CA PRO A 26 8.96 -34.92 2.62
C PRO A 26 8.93 -33.97 1.42
N ILE A 27 9.14 -34.46 0.19
CA ILE A 27 9.02 -33.63 -1.02
C ILE A 27 7.58 -33.13 -1.17
N ALA A 28 6.59 -34.01 -1.03
CA ALA A 28 5.18 -33.63 -1.12
C ALA A 28 4.82 -32.61 -0.03
N GLY A 29 5.25 -32.85 1.21
CA GLY A 29 5.06 -31.91 2.32
C GLY A 29 5.69 -30.54 2.04
N TYR A 30 6.92 -30.52 1.52
CA TYR A 30 7.60 -29.28 1.14
C TYR A 30 6.86 -28.53 0.03
N VAL A 31 6.40 -29.23 -1.01
CA VAL A 31 5.62 -28.61 -2.10
C VAL A 31 4.32 -28.01 -1.58
N LEU A 32 3.57 -28.73 -0.74
CA LEU A 32 2.34 -28.21 -0.11
C LEU A 32 2.63 -26.96 0.73
N MET A 33 3.68 -27.00 1.58
CA MET A 33 4.09 -25.85 2.39
C MET A 33 4.43 -24.62 1.52
N VAL A 34 5.16 -24.82 0.42
CA VAL A 34 5.53 -23.73 -0.50
C VAL A 34 4.30 -23.16 -1.21
N VAL A 35 3.36 -24.02 -1.62
CA VAL A 35 2.10 -23.59 -2.27
C VAL A 35 1.26 -22.76 -1.30
N ASP A 36 1.07 -23.24 -0.06
CA ASP A 36 0.30 -22.52 0.95
C ASP A 36 0.96 -21.19 1.33
N TYR A 37 2.28 -21.17 1.48
CA TYR A 37 3.02 -19.93 1.72
C TYR A 37 2.83 -18.92 0.58
N ARG A 38 2.87 -19.38 -0.67
CA ARG A 38 2.60 -18.52 -1.85
C ARG A 38 1.15 -18.03 -1.89
N ALA A 39 0.20 -18.86 -1.51
CA ALA A 39 -1.21 -18.48 -1.41
C ALA A 39 -1.43 -17.41 -0.33
N TYR A 40 -0.79 -17.58 0.82
CA TYR A 40 -0.79 -16.61 1.91
C TYR A 40 -0.18 -15.27 1.49
N LEU A 41 0.98 -15.26 0.84
CA LEU A 41 1.58 -14.03 0.32
C LEU A 41 0.68 -13.34 -0.71
N ARG A 42 -0.02 -14.12 -1.55
CA ARG A 42 -0.96 -13.58 -2.54
C ARG A 42 -2.17 -12.93 -1.87
N SER A 43 -2.73 -13.54 -0.81
CA SER A 43 -3.86 -12.94 -0.07
C SER A 43 -3.43 -11.69 0.67
N LEU A 44 -2.25 -11.70 1.31
CA LEU A 44 -1.67 -10.54 1.98
C LEU A 44 -1.49 -9.36 1.01
N ARG A 45 -0.95 -9.62 -0.18
CA ARG A 45 -0.79 -8.58 -1.21
C ARG A 45 -2.14 -7.95 -1.59
N ARG A 46 -3.21 -8.76 -1.72
CA ARG A 46 -4.56 -8.24 -2.02
C ARG A 46 -5.09 -7.39 -0.87
N ALA A 47 -4.91 -7.83 0.37
CA ALA A 47 -5.29 -7.06 1.56
C ALA A 47 -4.56 -5.71 1.60
N LEU A 48 -3.24 -5.69 1.34
CA LEU A 48 -2.45 -4.47 1.30
C LEU A 48 -2.90 -3.50 0.20
N VAL A 49 -3.29 -4.00 -0.97
CA VAL A 49 -3.85 -3.16 -2.04
C VAL A 49 -5.17 -2.52 -1.61
N VAL A 50 -6.04 -3.27 -0.94
CA VAL A 50 -7.31 -2.76 -0.41
C VAL A 50 -7.06 -1.71 0.67
N VAL A 51 -6.19 -1.96 1.64
CA VAL A 51 -5.82 -0.98 2.68
C VAL A 51 -5.22 0.28 2.06
N ARG A 52 -4.34 0.14 1.06
CA ARG A 52 -3.81 1.29 0.32
C ARG A 52 -4.92 2.11 -0.36
N SER A 53 -5.92 1.44 -0.94
CA SER A 53 -7.05 2.13 -1.57
C SER A 53 -7.90 2.91 -0.55
N TYR A 54 -8.06 2.41 0.67
CA TYR A 54 -8.69 3.15 1.76
C TYR A 54 -7.85 4.34 2.21
N ALA A 55 -6.52 4.20 2.30
CA ALA A 55 -5.63 5.30 2.65
C ALA A 55 -5.67 6.46 1.63
N THR A 56 -5.88 6.15 0.34
CA THR A 56 -6.04 7.18 -0.70
C THR A 56 -7.41 7.86 -0.68
N GLY A 57 -8.40 7.25 -0.03
CA GLY A 57 -9.75 7.79 0.10
C GLY A 57 -10.01 8.24 1.53
N LEU A 58 -9.38 9.34 1.98
CA LEU A 58 -9.77 9.95 3.25
C LEU A 58 -11.29 10.18 3.24
N PRO A 59 -12.04 9.63 4.22
CA PRO A 59 -13.48 9.79 4.30
C PRO A 59 -13.88 11.27 4.33
N SER A 60 -15.06 11.58 3.81
CA SER A 60 -15.56 12.96 3.77
C SER A 60 -15.60 13.62 5.16
N TRP A 61 -15.89 12.86 6.21
CA TRP A 61 -15.94 13.37 7.60
C TRP A 61 -14.55 13.75 8.14
N VAL A 62 -13.46 13.15 7.65
CA VAL A 62 -12.09 13.63 7.95
C VAL A 62 -11.84 14.96 7.26
N ARG A 63 -12.32 15.11 6.01
CA ARG A 63 -12.25 16.37 5.25
C ARG A 63 -13.17 17.46 5.78
N GLU A 64 -14.22 17.12 6.53
CA GLU A 64 -15.10 18.11 7.18
C GLU A 64 -14.43 18.86 8.32
N HIS A 65 -13.43 18.24 8.97
CA HIS A 65 -12.64 18.90 10.01
C HIS A 65 -11.47 19.73 9.46
N GLU A 66 -11.25 19.75 8.14
CA GLU A 66 -10.22 20.58 7.55
C GLU A 66 -10.68 22.04 7.46
N PRO A 67 -9.87 22.99 7.95
CA PRO A 67 -10.21 24.39 7.88
C PRO A 67 -10.33 24.82 6.40
N PRO A 68 -11.30 25.69 6.07
CA PRO A 68 -11.61 26.06 4.69
C PRO A 68 -10.41 26.63 3.93
N CYS A 69 -9.45 27.25 4.63
CA CYS A 69 -8.19 27.74 4.08
C CYS A 69 -7.31 26.63 3.47
N LEU A 70 -7.19 25.48 4.14
CA LEU A 70 -6.41 24.35 3.65
C LEU A 70 -7.12 23.65 2.50
N LYS A 71 -8.45 23.53 2.56
CA LYS A 71 -9.27 22.97 1.48
C LYS A 71 -9.15 23.79 0.19
N ALA A 72 -9.11 25.12 0.28
CA ALA A 72 -8.91 26.00 -0.87
C ALA A 72 -7.54 25.79 -1.54
N LEU A 73 -6.51 25.54 -0.74
CA LEU A 73 -5.16 25.24 -1.21
C LEU A 73 -4.97 23.77 -1.64
N GLY A 74 -5.88 22.88 -1.24
CA GLY A 74 -5.81 21.44 -1.51
C GLY A 74 -4.83 20.70 -0.60
N LEU A 75 -4.68 21.16 0.64
CA LEU A 75 -3.77 20.62 1.64
C LEU A 75 -4.54 19.96 2.78
N THR A 76 -3.91 18.99 3.45
CA THR A 76 -4.47 18.22 4.58
C THR A 76 -3.54 18.30 5.78
N LEU A 77 -4.06 18.37 7.01
CA LEU A 77 -3.22 18.37 8.23
C LEU A 77 -2.48 17.03 8.42
N PRO A 78 -1.27 17.04 9.01
CA PRO A 78 -0.44 18.20 9.38
C PRO A 78 0.23 18.82 8.15
N VAL A 79 0.30 20.16 8.10
CA VAL A 79 0.93 20.91 7.00
C VAL A 79 2.14 21.67 7.49
N THR A 80 3.17 21.80 6.66
CA THR A 80 4.32 22.66 6.93
C THR A 80 4.25 23.95 6.12
N ARG A 81 4.91 25.01 6.60
CA ARG A 81 4.99 26.30 5.91
C ARG A 81 5.47 26.18 4.46
N GLU A 82 6.43 25.30 4.20
CA GLU A 82 6.95 25.04 2.85
C GLU A 82 5.88 24.44 1.92
N GLN A 83 5.04 23.54 2.43
CA GLN A 83 3.94 22.93 1.68
C GLN A 83 2.87 23.97 1.34
N VAL A 84 2.54 24.86 2.28
CA VAL A 84 1.60 25.97 2.06
C VAL A 84 2.10 26.89 0.94
N LEU A 85 3.39 27.27 0.98
CA LEU A 85 4.01 28.11 -0.05
C LEU A 85 4.04 27.42 -1.43
N ALA A 86 4.34 26.12 -1.48
CA ALA A 86 4.36 25.36 -2.72
C ALA A 86 2.97 25.28 -3.38
N ALA A 87 1.94 24.98 -2.58
CA ALA A 87 0.55 24.91 -3.05
C ALA A 87 0.05 26.27 -3.54
N TYR A 88 0.36 27.35 -2.81
CA TYR A 88 0.03 28.71 -3.23
C TYR A 88 0.63 29.06 -4.58
N ARG A 89 1.94 28.80 -4.79
CA ARG A 89 2.60 29.05 -6.08
C ARG A 89 1.95 28.28 -7.24
N GLN A 90 1.49 27.06 -7.00
CA GLN A 90 0.80 26.28 -8.02
C GLN A 90 -0.58 26.86 -8.35
N LYS A 91 -1.35 27.26 -7.34
CA LYS A 91 -2.70 27.85 -7.51
C LYS A 91 -2.67 29.22 -8.16
N VAL A 92 -1.70 30.07 -7.79
CA VAL A 92 -1.52 31.40 -8.39
C VAL A 92 -1.27 31.30 -9.89
N LYS A 93 -0.47 30.33 -10.35
CA LYS A 93 -0.24 30.12 -11.79
C LYS A 93 -1.53 29.83 -12.58
N THR A 94 -2.55 29.28 -11.94
CA THR A 94 -3.83 28.96 -12.60
C THR A 94 -4.85 30.09 -12.49
N ILE A 95 -4.81 30.88 -11.41
CA ILE A 95 -5.86 31.87 -11.07
C ILE A 95 -5.40 33.32 -11.33
N HIS A 96 -4.16 33.53 -11.79
CA HIS A 96 -3.61 34.88 -11.97
C HIS A 96 -4.48 35.74 -12.90
N PRO A 97 -4.80 36.99 -12.52
CA PRO A 97 -5.65 37.87 -13.33
C PRO A 97 -5.06 38.16 -14.73
N ASP A 98 -3.74 38.18 -14.86
CA ASP A 98 -3.06 38.39 -16.15
C ASP A 98 -3.27 37.22 -17.14
N LEU A 99 -3.72 36.05 -16.65
CA LEU A 99 -4.08 34.89 -17.48
C LEU A 99 -5.59 34.79 -17.72
N GLY A 100 -6.35 35.85 -17.43
CA GLY A 100 -7.81 35.89 -17.54
C GLY A 100 -8.55 35.48 -16.28
N GLY A 101 -7.86 35.34 -15.14
CA GLY A 101 -8.47 35.08 -13.84
C GLY A 101 -9.20 36.29 -13.25
N SER A 102 -10.11 36.07 -12.29
CA SER A 102 -10.80 37.17 -11.62
C SER A 102 -9.98 37.70 -10.44
N ARG A 103 -9.87 39.02 -10.33
CA ARG A 103 -9.19 39.68 -9.20
C ARG A 103 -9.80 39.28 -7.84
N ARG A 104 -11.11 39.02 -7.80
CA ARG A 104 -11.83 38.58 -6.60
C ARG A 104 -11.39 37.19 -6.15
N ASP A 105 -11.15 36.28 -7.09
CA ASP A 105 -10.69 34.92 -6.78
C ASP A 105 -9.25 34.92 -6.28
N PHE A 106 -8.42 35.81 -6.83
CA PHE A 106 -7.05 36.00 -6.34
C PHE A 106 -7.01 36.53 -4.90
N THR A 107 -7.84 37.54 -4.57
CA THR A 107 -7.92 38.07 -3.20
C THR A 107 -8.36 37.00 -2.21
N ARG A 108 -9.38 36.19 -2.55
CA ARG A 108 -9.82 35.06 -1.71
C ARG A 108 -8.73 34.01 -1.52
N LEU A 109 -7.97 33.69 -2.57
CA LEU A 109 -6.84 32.77 -2.48
C LEU A 109 -5.76 33.30 -1.52
N GLN A 110 -5.51 34.61 -1.55
CA GLN A 110 -4.54 35.26 -0.67
C GLN A 110 -4.98 35.22 0.80
N GLU A 111 -6.25 35.51 1.09
CA GLU A 111 -6.83 35.39 2.44
C GLU A 111 -6.69 33.96 3.00
N HIS A 112 -6.98 32.95 2.18
CA HIS A 112 -6.80 31.55 2.56
C HIS A 112 -5.33 31.16 2.78
N PHE A 113 -4.42 31.74 2.00
CA PHE A 113 -2.98 31.52 2.18
C PHE A 113 -2.47 32.07 3.52
N GLU A 114 -2.89 33.28 3.90
CA GLU A 114 -2.53 33.89 5.18
C GLU A 114 -3.06 33.06 6.36
N GLN A 115 -4.32 32.61 6.29
CA GLN A 115 -4.91 31.73 7.30
C GLN A 115 -4.19 30.38 7.41
N ALA A 116 -3.77 29.81 6.29
CA ALA A 116 -3.06 28.53 6.27
C ALA A 116 -1.63 28.65 6.85
N LEU A 117 -0.97 29.81 6.68
CA LEU A 117 0.33 30.07 7.28
C LEU A 117 0.26 30.12 8.81
N LEU A 118 -0.71 30.86 9.37
CA LEU A 118 -0.92 30.93 10.82
C LEU A 118 -1.12 29.53 11.41
N LEU A 119 -1.93 28.72 10.75
CA LEU A 119 -2.25 27.37 11.20
C LEU A 119 -1.06 26.40 11.08
N ALA A 120 -0.15 26.63 10.12
CA ALA A 120 1.09 25.86 9.99
C ALA A 120 2.12 26.25 11.06
N ASP A 121 2.14 27.52 11.48
CA ASP A 121 3.02 28.02 12.55
C ASP A 121 2.53 27.56 13.93
N ASP A 122 1.21 27.48 14.16
CA ASP A 122 0.61 26.96 15.41
C ASP A 122 0.82 25.44 15.61
N ALA A 123 1.12 24.70 14.54
CA ALA A 123 1.26 23.24 14.56
C ALA A 123 2.71 22.75 14.77
N THR A 124 3.69 23.66 14.75
CA THR A 124 5.12 23.41 15.01
C THR A 124 5.50 23.78 16.44
#